data_AF-A0A812W4Q2-F1
#
_entry.id   AF-A0A812W4Q2-F1
#
_cell.length_a   1.000
_cell.length_b   1.000
_cell.length_c   1.000
_cell.angle_alpha   90.00
_cell.angle_beta   90.00
_cell.angle_gamma   90.00
#
_symmetry.space_group_name_H-M   'P 1'
#
loop_
_entity.id
_entity.type
_entity.pdbx_description
1 polymer ?
#
loop_
_entity_poly.entity_id
_entity_poly.type
_entity_poly.pdbx_seq_one_letter_code
_entity_poly.pdbx_strand_id
1 'polypeptide(L)'
;MSAFTMFDEYFLKDLGTDQAIWAGEPGGELKRFAANELRPVGDELFDLRFTIAQNLAAVCLRRSMYKEAIEWADAALSMDGKAPKALMRLGAALLRSGKPGPASDRLAAAQKAMPNDPEVRKLLREAELKRSPTWVCANGCCGPWGLVCGGSIAETMPGAAGVSVAGMHRMME
;
A
#
# COMPACT_ATOMS: atom_id res chain seq x y z
N MET A 1 -13.61 -6.36 -2.33
CA MET A 1 -14.25 -6.72 -1.05
C MET A 1 -14.61 -8.19 -1.06
N SER A 2 -14.24 -8.94 -0.03
CA SER A 2 -14.74 -10.30 0.21
C SER A 2 -15.74 -10.28 1.36
N ALA A 3 -16.71 -11.20 1.34
CA ALA A 3 -17.68 -11.36 2.40
C ALA A 3 -17.44 -12.68 3.13
N PHE A 4 -17.59 -12.70 4.46
CA PHE A 4 -17.58 -13.93 5.24
C PHE A 4 -18.90 -14.07 6.00
N THR A 5 -19.31 -15.32 6.25
CA THR A 5 -20.58 -15.65 6.89
C THR A 5 -20.40 -15.87 8.39
N MET A 6 -21.31 -15.31 9.19
CA MET A 6 -21.47 -15.66 10.59
C MET A 6 -22.97 -15.60 10.89
N PHE A 7 -23.59 -16.75 11.20
CA PHE A 7 -25.03 -16.87 11.50
C PHE A 7 -25.97 -16.24 10.45
N ASP A 8 -25.78 -16.57 9.16
CA ASP A 8 -26.56 -16.06 8.00
C ASP A 8 -26.43 -14.55 7.73
N GLU A 9 -25.52 -13.86 8.44
CA GLU A 9 -25.18 -12.46 8.20
C GLU A 9 -23.83 -12.36 7.47
N TYR A 10 -23.74 -11.43 6.52
CA TYR A 10 -22.51 -11.16 5.76
C TYR A 10 -21.82 -9.90 6.27
N PHE A 11 -20.51 -10.03 6.52
CA PHE A 11 -19.63 -8.92 6.88
C PHE A 11 -18.66 -8.63 5.75
N LEU A 12 -18.45 -7.35 5.45
CA LEU A 12 -17.46 -6.92 4.45
C LEU A 12 -16.07 -6.87 5.07
N LYS A 13 -15.08 -7.39 4.32
CA LYS A 13 -13.67 -7.27 4.65
C LYS A 13 -12.92 -6.45 3.62
N ASP A 14 -11.94 -5.71 4.12
CA ASP A 14 -10.94 -5.05 3.29
C ASP A 14 -9.96 -6.10 2.78
N LEU A 15 -9.79 -6.18 1.47
CA LEU A 15 -8.89 -7.14 0.82
C LEU A 15 -7.41 -6.81 1.04
N GLY A 16 -7.08 -5.56 1.35
CA GLY A 16 -5.71 -5.14 1.66
C GLY A 16 -5.27 -5.59 3.06
N THR A 17 -6.15 -5.44 4.04
CA THR A 17 -5.82 -5.63 5.47
C THR A 17 -6.42 -6.89 6.10
N ASP A 18 -7.39 -7.53 5.42
CA ASP A 18 -8.24 -8.63 5.95
C ASP A 18 -9.02 -8.24 7.22
N GLN A 19 -9.14 -6.94 7.50
CA GLN A 19 -9.93 -6.41 8.60
C GLN A 19 -11.39 -6.19 8.18
N ALA A 20 -12.31 -6.30 9.13
CA ALA A 20 -13.72 -5.99 8.91
C ALA A 20 -13.90 -4.50 8.61
N ILE A 21 -14.71 -4.19 7.59
CA ILE A 21 -15.03 -2.81 7.20
C ILE A 21 -16.27 -2.36 7.99
N TRP A 22 -16.13 -1.28 8.73
CA TRP A 22 -17.24 -0.54 9.31
C TRP A 22 -17.85 0.36 8.22
N ALA A 23 -19.14 0.20 7.91
CA ALA A 23 -19.83 1.19 7.10
C ALA A 23 -20.54 2.17 8.04
N GLY A 24 -19.84 3.26 8.39
CA GLY A 24 -20.27 4.24 9.38
C GLY A 24 -19.08 4.95 10.03
N GLU A 25 -19.32 5.61 11.16
CA GLU A 25 -18.26 6.18 12.00
C GLU A 25 -17.30 5.07 12.48
N PRO A 26 -15.98 5.30 12.52
CA PRO A 26 -15.01 4.36 13.08
C PRO A 26 -15.38 3.99 14.52
N GLY A 27 -15.54 2.69 14.81
CA GLY A 27 -15.98 2.21 16.13
C GLY A 27 -17.51 2.19 16.34
N GLY A 28 -18.30 2.53 15.31
CA GLY A 28 -19.75 2.30 15.27
C GLY A 28 -20.09 0.81 15.09
N GLU A 29 -21.35 0.46 14.82
CA GLU A 29 -21.72 -0.94 14.56
C GLU A 29 -21.31 -1.41 13.15
N LEU A 30 -20.90 -2.67 13.00
CA LEU A 30 -20.63 -3.25 11.67
C LEU A 30 -21.94 -3.28 10.88
N LYS A 31 -21.94 -2.68 9.69
CA LYS A 31 -23.09 -2.77 8.80
C LYS A 31 -23.25 -4.20 8.31
N ARG A 32 -24.42 -4.76 8.61
CA ARG A 32 -24.84 -6.09 8.21
C ARG A 32 -25.49 -6.02 6.84
N PHE A 33 -25.19 -7.01 5.99
CA PHE A 33 -25.83 -7.17 4.69
C PHE A 33 -26.60 -8.48 4.66
N ALA A 34 -27.83 -8.41 4.17
CA ALA A 34 -28.62 -9.60 3.87
C ALA A 34 -28.20 -10.17 2.50
N ALA A 35 -28.38 -11.48 2.31
CA ALA A 35 -27.98 -12.16 1.07
C ALA A 35 -28.61 -11.55 -0.20
N ASN A 36 -29.84 -11.05 -0.10
CA ASN A 36 -30.57 -10.40 -1.20
C ASN A 36 -30.05 -9.00 -1.57
N GLU A 37 -29.24 -8.38 -0.72
CA GLU A 37 -28.58 -7.10 -0.98
C GLU A 37 -27.26 -7.28 -1.74
N LEU A 38 -26.74 -8.50 -1.78
CA LEU A 38 -25.49 -8.85 -2.44
C LEU A 38 -25.77 -9.33 -3.87
N ARG A 39 -24.99 -8.83 -4.83
CA ARG A 39 -25.01 -9.34 -6.21
C ARG A 39 -23.77 -10.21 -6.42
N PRO A 40 -23.92 -11.52 -6.69
CA PRO A 40 -22.77 -12.35 -7.01
C PRO A 40 -22.19 -11.91 -8.34
N VAL A 41 -20.88 -11.76 -8.38
CA VAL A 41 -20.11 -11.52 -9.60
C VAL A 41 -19.37 -12.82 -9.89
N GLY A 42 -19.58 -13.39 -11.08
CA GLY A 42 -18.87 -14.61 -11.47
C GLY A 42 -17.37 -14.35 -11.65
N ASP A 43 -16.55 -15.36 -11.36
CA ASP A 43 -15.09 -15.27 -11.36
C ASP A 43 -14.55 -14.76 -12.71
N GLU A 44 -15.12 -15.21 -13.84
CA GLU A 44 -14.72 -14.75 -15.17
C GLU A 44 -14.88 -13.23 -15.35
N LEU A 45 -16.00 -12.68 -14.86
CA LEU A 45 -16.27 -11.24 -14.97
C LEU A 45 -15.38 -10.46 -14.01
N PHE A 46 -15.04 -11.04 -12.86
CA PHE A 46 -14.11 -10.47 -11.90
C PHE A 46 -12.69 -10.38 -12.50
N ASP A 47 -12.17 -11.49 -13.02
CA ASP A 47 -10.82 -11.58 -13.61
C ASP A 47 -10.66 -10.64 -14.81
N LEU A 48 -11.70 -10.57 -15.65
CA LEU A 48 -11.71 -9.67 -16.80
C LEU A 48 -11.67 -8.21 -16.36
N ARG A 49 -12.53 -7.81 -15.41
CA ARG A 49 -12.56 -6.43 -14.88
C ARG A 49 -11.25 -6.04 -14.21
N PHE A 50 -10.67 -6.95 -13.44
CA PHE A 50 -9.38 -6.75 -12.80
C PHE A 50 -8.26 -6.49 -13.80
N THR A 51 -8.18 -7.35 -14.83
CA THR A 51 -7.18 -7.22 -15.90
C THR A 51 -7.35 -5.93 -16.69
N ILE A 52 -8.59 -5.57 -17.02
CA ILE A 52 -8.91 -4.32 -17.73
C ILE A 52 -8.50 -3.11 -16.91
N ALA A 53 -8.87 -3.04 -15.62
CA ALA A 53 -8.52 -1.93 -14.74
C ALA A 53 -6.99 -1.74 -14.64
N GLN A 54 -6.25 -2.84 -14.49
CA GLN A 54 -4.79 -2.81 -14.48
C GLN A 54 -4.18 -2.27 -15.77
N ASN A 55 -4.71 -2.68 -16.91
CA ASN A 55 -4.22 -2.25 -18.22
C ASN A 55 -4.58 -0.79 -18.51
N LEU A 56 -5.78 -0.35 -18.14
CA LEU A 56 -6.20 1.05 -18.25
C LEU A 56 -5.31 1.95 -17.40
N ALA A 57 -5.04 1.59 -16.14
CA ALA A 57 -4.10 2.34 -15.30
C ALA A 57 -2.72 2.50 -15.96
N ALA A 58 -2.22 1.43 -16.61
CA ALA A 58 -0.95 1.46 -17.32
C ALA A 58 -0.97 2.38 -18.56
N VAL A 59 -2.07 2.37 -19.32
CA VAL A 59 -2.24 3.24 -20.49
C VAL A 59 -2.36 4.70 -20.08
N CYS A 60 -3.17 4.99 -19.06
CA CYS A 60 -3.32 6.34 -18.51
C CYS A 60 -1.99 6.90 -18.01
N LEU A 61 -1.18 6.10 -17.31
CA LEU A 61 0.18 6.48 -16.89
C LEU A 61 1.07 6.88 -18.07
N ARG A 62 1.09 6.07 -19.13
CA ARG A 62 1.90 6.37 -20.33
C ARG A 62 1.44 7.64 -21.04
N ARG A 63 0.15 7.98 -20.94
CA ARG A 63 -0.43 9.18 -21.51
C ARG A 63 -0.40 10.39 -20.57
N SER A 64 0.25 10.27 -19.40
CA SER A 64 0.28 11.31 -18.38
C SER A 64 -1.10 11.73 -17.84
N MET A 65 -2.10 10.86 -18.01
CA MET A 65 -3.46 11.01 -17.47
C MET A 65 -3.47 10.54 -16.01
N TYR A 66 -2.83 11.31 -15.13
CA TYR A 66 -2.52 10.83 -13.77
C TYR A 66 -3.76 10.63 -12.90
N LYS A 67 -4.81 11.44 -13.09
CA LYS A 67 -6.05 11.33 -12.31
C LYS A 67 -6.77 10.03 -12.65
N GLU A 68 -6.94 9.75 -13.92
CA GLU A 68 -7.56 8.53 -14.43
C GLU A 68 -6.72 7.30 -14.09
N ALA A 69 -5.38 7.43 -14.13
CA ALA A 69 -4.49 6.35 -13.69
C ALA A 69 -4.68 5.97 -12.22
N ILE A 70 -4.88 6.97 -11.34
CA ILE A 70 -5.20 6.75 -9.93
C ILE A 70 -6.54 6.03 -9.81
N GLU A 71 -7.59 6.54 -10.48
CA GLU A 71 -8.94 5.95 -10.44
C GLU A 71 -8.95 4.48 -10.88
N TRP A 72 -8.28 4.14 -11.98
CA TRP A 72 -8.20 2.76 -12.46
C TRP A 72 -7.33 1.86 -11.58
N ALA A 73 -6.24 2.39 -11.01
CA ALA A 73 -5.42 1.64 -10.08
C ALA A 73 -6.17 1.37 -8.76
N ASP A 74 -6.93 2.33 -8.25
CA ASP A 74 -7.79 2.17 -7.07
C ASP A 74 -8.92 1.16 -7.34
N ALA A 75 -9.50 1.17 -8.55
CA ALA A 75 -10.47 0.15 -8.96
C ALA A 75 -9.85 -1.25 -8.94
N ALA A 76 -8.62 -1.41 -9.46
CA ALA A 76 -7.89 -2.68 -9.39
C ALA A 76 -7.60 -3.10 -7.94
N LEU A 77 -7.22 -2.16 -7.07
CA LEU A 77 -6.97 -2.44 -5.64
C LEU A 77 -8.24 -2.76 -4.84
N SER A 78 -9.39 -2.23 -5.26
CA SER A 78 -10.69 -2.56 -4.65
C SER A 78 -11.10 -4.01 -4.93
N MET A 79 -10.62 -4.56 -6.04
CA MET A 79 -10.79 -5.96 -6.45
C MET A 79 -9.72 -6.86 -5.82
N ASP A 80 -8.45 -6.44 -5.80
CA ASP A 80 -7.36 -7.13 -5.11
C ASP A 80 -6.48 -6.12 -4.38
N GLY A 81 -6.65 -6.04 -3.06
CA GLY A 81 -5.98 -5.06 -2.21
C GLY A 81 -4.46 -5.23 -2.11
N LYS A 82 -3.92 -6.35 -2.60
CA LYS A 82 -2.48 -6.65 -2.58
C LYS A 82 -1.87 -6.75 -3.98
N ALA A 83 -2.63 -6.39 -5.02
CA ALA A 83 -2.21 -6.44 -6.42
C ALA A 83 -0.92 -5.60 -6.65
N PRO A 84 0.26 -6.24 -6.84
CA PRO A 84 1.53 -5.52 -6.77
C PRO A 84 1.71 -4.51 -7.91
N LYS A 85 1.26 -4.88 -9.11
CA LYS A 85 1.27 -4.00 -10.29
C LYS A 85 0.30 -2.81 -10.13
N ALA A 86 -0.83 -2.99 -9.48
CA ALA A 86 -1.76 -1.89 -9.22
C ALA A 86 -1.18 -0.92 -8.18
N LEU A 87 -0.58 -1.44 -7.09
CA LEU A 87 0.13 -0.64 -6.09
C LEU A 87 1.27 0.17 -6.72
N MET A 88 2.08 -0.45 -7.56
CA MET A 88 3.17 0.23 -8.28
C MET A 88 2.64 1.35 -9.17
N ARG A 89 1.61 1.09 -9.96
CA ARG A 89 1.02 2.07 -10.88
C ARG A 89 0.37 3.23 -10.14
N LEU A 90 -0.36 2.95 -9.06
CA LEU A 90 -0.91 3.99 -8.18
C LEU A 90 0.20 4.87 -7.61
N GLY A 91 1.26 4.24 -7.09
CA GLY A 91 2.44 4.94 -6.59
C GLY A 91 3.11 5.84 -7.63
N ALA A 92 3.32 5.32 -8.85
CA ALA A 92 3.86 6.08 -9.97
C ALA A 92 2.97 7.27 -10.35
N ALA A 93 1.65 7.07 -10.41
CA ALA A 93 0.69 8.11 -10.75
C ALA A 93 0.66 9.22 -9.69
N LEU A 94 0.63 8.84 -8.41
CA LEU A 94 0.71 9.77 -7.28
C LEU A 94 2.00 10.59 -7.30
N LEU A 95 3.14 9.93 -7.53
CA LEU A 95 4.45 10.59 -7.61
C LEU A 95 4.49 11.62 -8.75
N ARG A 96 4.00 11.26 -9.93
CA ARG A 96 3.96 12.15 -11.11
C ARG A 96 2.91 13.25 -10.97
N SER A 97 1.84 13.03 -10.20
CA SER A 97 0.83 14.05 -9.86
C SER A 97 1.25 15.02 -8.76
N GLY A 98 2.47 14.92 -8.22
CA GLY A 98 2.99 15.81 -7.19
C GLY A 98 2.62 15.42 -5.75
N LYS A 99 2.23 14.15 -5.51
CA LYS A 99 1.89 13.61 -4.19
C LYS A 99 2.91 12.56 -3.73
N PRO A 100 4.18 12.95 -3.45
CA PRO A 100 5.26 12.01 -3.15
C PRO A 100 5.10 11.25 -1.82
N GLY A 101 4.44 11.86 -0.82
CA GLY A 101 4.17 11.20 0.46
C GLY A 101 3.28 9.95 0.30
N PRO A 102 2.02 10.10 -0.17
CA PRO A 102 1.15 8.97 -0.46
C PRO A 102 1.74 7.97 -1.46
N ALA A 103 2.52 8.46 -2.43
CA ALA A 103 3.23 7.59 -3.38
C ALA A 103 4.21 6.65 -2.67
N SER A 104 5.00 7.16 -1.72
CA SER A 104 5.98 6.36 -0.97
C SER A 104 5.32 5.22 -0.20
N ASP A 105 4.16 5.46 0.40
CA ASP A 105 3.41 4.44 1.15
C ASP A 105 2.94 3.30 0.23
N ARG A 106 2.37 3.64 -0.94
CA ARG A 106 1.88 2.65 -1.91
C ARG A 106 3.03 1.87 -2.57
N LEU A 107 4.14 2.54 -2.86
CA LEU A 107 5.34 1.91 -3.42
C LEU A 107 6.05 1.02 -2.41
N ALA A 108 6.05 1.36 -1.12
CA ALA A 108 6.56 0.49 -0.07
C ALA A 108 5.74 -0.80 0.04
N ALA A 109 4.41 -0.72 -0.10
CA ALA A 109 3.56 -1.91 -0.17
C ALA A 109 3.85 -2.75 -1.43
N ALA A 110 4.05 -2.11 -2.60
CA ALA A 110 4.44 -2.80 -3.82
C ALA A 110 5.80 -3.51 -3.68
N GLN A 111 6.77 -2.86 -3.03
CA GLN A 111 8.12 -3.38 -2.81
C GLN A 111 8.13 -4.64 -1.91
N LYS A 112 7.23 -4.70 -0.93
CA LYS A 112 7.04 -5.91 -0.11
C LYS A 112 6.54 -7.09 -0.93
N ALA A 113 5.65 -6.84 -1.89
CA ALA A 113 5.09 -7.89 -2.75
C ALA A 113 6.00 -8.25 -3.94
N MET A 114 6.83 -7.30 -4.42
CA MET A 114 7.81 -7.50 -5.49
C MET A 114 9.21 -7.02 -5.08
N PRO A 115 9.95 -7.76 -4.22
CA PRO A 115 11.25 -7.33 -3.69
C PRO A 115 12.33 -7.08 -4.75
N ASN A 116 12.26 -7.81 -5.85
CA ASN A 116 13.28 -7.80 -6.90
C ASN A 116 12.94 -6.91 -8.10
N ASP A 117 11.82 -6.17 -8.06
CA ASP A 117 11.45 -5.28 -9.16
C ASP A 117 12.28 -3.97 -9.11
N PRO A 118 13.15 -3.72 -10.11
CA PRO A 118 13.99 -2.53 -10.13
C PRO A 118 13.18 -1.24 -10.37
N GLU A 119 12.04 -1.33 -11.05
CA GLU A 119 11.19 -0.16 -11.31
C GLU A 119 10.52 0.31 -10.03
N VAL A 120 9.97 -0.61 -9.24
CA VAL A 120 9.39 -0.30 -7.92
C VAL A 120 10.43 0.36 -7.02
N ARG A 121 11.65 -0.20 -6.94
CA ARG A 121 12.74 0.33 -6.12
C ARG A 121 13.11 1.75 -6.54
N LYS A 122 13.22 1.99 -7.85
CA LYS A 122 13.54 3.31 -8.41
C LYS A 122 12.45 4.34 -8.08
N LEU A 123 11.18 3.97 -8.29
CA LEU A 123 10.04 4.86 -8.00
C LEU A 123 9.93 5.16 -6.51
N LEU A 124 10.13 4.16 -5.65
CA LEU A 124 10.09 4.33 -4.19
C LEU A 124 11.18 5.31 -3.76
N ARG A 125 12.41 5.13 -4.24
CA ARG A 125 13.52 6.05 -3.95
C ARG A 125 13.22 7.47 -4.42
N GLU A 126 12.65 7.63 -5.61
CA GLU A 126 12.25 8.95 -6.13
C GLU A 126 11.16 9.59 -5.24
N ALA A 127 10.19 8.81 -4.77
CA ALA A 127 9.14 9.28 -3.87
C ALA A 127 9.67 9.71 -2.50
N GLU A 128 10.59 8.94 -1.93
CA GLU A 128 11.23 9.26 -0.64
C GLU A 128 12.11 10.50 -0.69
N LEU A 129 12.77 10.77 -1.82
CA LEU A 129 13.56 11.99 -2.00
C LEU A 129 12.68 13.24 -2.14
N LYS A 130 11.50 13.09 -2.75
CA LYS A 130 10.58 14.22 -3.01
C LYS A 130 9.58 14.47 -1.89
N ARG A 131 9.33 13.49 -1.00
CA ARG A 131 8.35 13.65 0.09
C ARG A 131 8.87 14.62 1.15
N SER A 132 7.93 15.27 1.85
CA SER A 132 8.27 16.14 2.97
C SER A 132 8.97 15.34 4.09
N PRO A 133 9.99 15.88 4.76
CA PRO A 133 10.57 15.30 5.97
C PRO A 133 9.56 15.11 7.12
N THR A 134 8.46 15.87 7.09
CA THR A 134 7.36 15.78 8.05
C THR A 134 6.27 14.79 7.64
N TRP A 135 6.39 14.14 6.48
CA TRP A 135 5.41 13.16 6.03
C TRP A 135 5.39 11.96 6.97
N VAL A 136 4.21 11.69 7.53
CA VAL A 136 3.94 10.49 8.32
C VAL A 136 3.19 9.49 7.47
N CYS A 137 3.79 8.32 7.26
CA CYS A 137 3.13 7.25 6.51
C CYS A 137 1.92 6.71 7.27
N ALA A 138 0.99 6.05 6.59
CA ALA A 138 -0.21 5.48 7.22
C ALA A 138 0.07 4.54 8.41
N ASN A 139 1.27 3.97 8.49
CA ASN A 139 1.70 3.10 9.61
C ASN A 139 2.42 3.86 10.75
N GLY A 140 2.56 5.19 10.66
CA GLY A 140 3.20 6.01 11.70
C GLY A 140 4.73 5.91 11.81
N CYS A 141 5.38 5.08 10.99
CA CYS A 141 6.81 4.79 11.14
C CYS A 141 7.74 5.84 10.52
N CYS A 142 7.34 6.50 9.44
CA CYS A 142 8.13 7.58 8.83
C CYS A 142 7.77 8.88 9.54
N GLY A 143 8.71 9.58 10.14
CA GLY A 143 8.50 10.89 10.75
C GLY A 143 9.82 11.66 10.82
N PRO A 144 9.82 12.89 11.35
CA PRO A 144 11.03 13.74 11.43
C PRO A 144 12.20 13.11 12.19
N TRP A 145 11.93 12.03 12.93
CA TRP A 145 12.90 11.27 13.75
C TRP A 145 13.53 10.07 13.03
N GLY A 146 13.36 9.94 11.71
CA GLY A 146 14.32 9.21 10.87
C GLY A 146 14.29 7.68 10.93
N LEU A 147 13.20 7.04 11.35
CA LEU A 147 13.03 5.59 11.16
C LEU A 147 12.51 5.33 9.74
N VAL A 148 13.43 5.32 8.77
CA VAL A 148 13.14 4.95 7.38
C VAL A 148 12.67 3.50 7.36
N CYS A 149 11.46 3.25 6.83
CA CYS A 149 10.97 1.89 6.60
C CYS A 149 11.82 1.20 5.53
N GLY A 150 12.91 0.55 5.94
CA GLY A 150 13.68 -0.38 5.09
C GLY A 150 15.09 0.06 4.68
N GLY A 151 15.64 1.14 5.25
CA GLY A 151 17.07 1.46 5.10
C GLY A 151 17.86 0.98 6.32
N SER A 152 18.98 0.27 6.11
CA SER A 152 19.96 0.05 7.17
C SER A 152 20.44 1.41 7.67
N ILE A 153 20.49 1.57 9.00
CA ILE A 153 20.90 2.81 9.70
C ILE A 153 22.28 3.32 9.22
N ALA A 154 23.09 2.46 8.60
CA ALA A 154 24.45 2.72 8.15
C ALA A 154 24.58 3.77 7.03
N GLU A 155 23.58 3.99 6.17
CA GLU A 155 23.75 4.85 4.98
C GLU A 155 23.34 6.31 5.18
N THR A 156 22.70 6.65 6.30
CA THR A 156 22.09 7.99 6.49
C THR A 156 22.78 8.85 7.54
N MET A 157 23.86 8.38 8.16
CA MET A 157 24.65 9.18 9.10
C MET A 157 26.07 9.44 8.56
N PRO A 158 26.41 10.70 8.19
CA PRO A 158 27.81 11.09 8.15
C PRO A 158 28.29 11.25 9.61
N GLY A 159 28.76 10.16 10.23
CA GLY A 159 29.42 10.25 11.54
C GLY A 159 29.41 9.02 12.45
N ALA A 160 28.68 7.95 12.16
CA ALA A 160 28.67 6.76 13.02
C ALA A 160 29.83 5.80 12.69
N ALA A 161 31.05 6.27 12.90
CA ALA A 161 32.22 5.40 12.94
C ALA A 161 32.19 4.60 14.26
N GLY A 162 31.98 3.29 14.14
CA GLY A 162 32.57 2.28 15.00
C GLY A 162 32.09 2.21 16.46
N VAL A 163 31.08 1.38 16.72
CA VAL A 163 31.09 0.54 17.93
C VAL A 163 30.74 -0.89 17.53
N SER A 164 31.77 -1.71 17.45
CA SER A 164 31.67 -3.16 17.26
C SER A 164 30.94 -3.79 18.44
N VAL A 165 29.96 -4.65 18.15
CA VAL A 165 29.26 -5.48 19.13
C VAL A 165 30.19 -6.61 19.56
N ALA A 166 31.11 -6.30 20.47
CA ALA A 166 31.93 -7.29 21.14
C ALA A 166 32.23 -6.81 22.57
N GLY A 167 31.52 -7.38 23.55
CA GLY A 167 31.88 -7.25 24.97
C GLY A 167 30.82 -6.57 25.83
N MET A 168 29.73 -7.27 26.14
CA MET A 168 28.90 -6.94 27.30
C MET A 168 28.26 -8.20 27.88
N HIS A 169 29.10 -9.21 28.13
CA HIS A 169 28.76 -10.36 28.96
C HIS A 169 29.87 -10.54 30.00
N ARG A 170 29.80 -9.77 31.09
CA ARG A 170 30.31 -10.08 32.44
C ARG A 170 30.13 -8.86 33.32
N MET A 171 29.11 -8.89 34.18
CA MET A 171 29.06 -8.23 35.50
C MET A 171 27.69 -8.57 36.12
N MET A 172 27.53 -9.83 36.48
CA MET A 172 26.79 -10.27 37.67
C MET A 172 27.55 -11.49 38.17
N GLU A 173 27.78 -11.51 39.48
CA GLU A 173 28.75 -12.30 40.26
C GLU A 173 30.16 -11.71 40.39
#